data_AF-A0A944DB60-F1
#
_entry.id   AF-A0A944DB60-F1
#
_cell.length_a   1.000
_cell.length_b   1.000
_cell.length_c   1.000
_cell.angle_alpha   90.00
_cell.angle_beta   90.00
_cell.angle_gamma   90.00
#
_symmetry.space_group_name_H-M   'P 1'
#
loop_
_entity.id
_entity.type
_entity.pdbx_description
1 polymer ?
#
loop_
_entity_poly.entity_id
_entity_poly.type
_entity_poly.pdbx_seq_one_letter_code
_entity_poly.pdbx_strand_id
1 'polypeptide(L)' 'MQGIVVIKGHGWGNASGHVTLWNGTLCADSCHLLGDPDNGSFVPESGALWVLP' A
#
# COMPACT_ATOMS: atom_id res chain seq x y z
N MET A 1 14.71 -2.07 -2.92
CA MET A 1 13.85 -2.50 -4.05
C MET A 1 12.86 -1.38 -4.31
N GLN A 2 12.64 -1.03 -5.56
CA GLN A 2 11.71 0.02 -5.98
C GLN A 2 10.76 -0.53 -7.04
N GLY A 3 9.53 -0.04 -7.11
CA GLY A 3 8.58 -0.50 -8.12
C GLY A 3 7.12 -0.19 -7.79
N ILE A 4 6.22 -0.97 -8.37
CA ILE A 4 4.77 -0.85 -8.14
C ILE A 4 4.41 -1.75 -6.96
N VAL A 5 3.78 -1.18 -5.94
CA VAL A 5 3.31 -1.90 -4.76
C VAL A 5 1.79 -1.95 -4.72
N VAL A 6 1.24 -3.12 -4.43
CA VAL A 6 -0.19 -3.35 -4.22
C VAL A 6 -0.38 -3.82 -2.79
N ILE A 7 -1.18 -3.10 -2.02
CA ILE A 7 -1.56 -3.47 -0.65
C ILE A 7 -3.03 -3.84 -0.63
N LYS A 8 -3.36 -5.07 -0.21
CA LYS A 8 -4.73 -5.55 -0.04
C LYS A 8 -5.08 -5.65 1.44
N GLY A 9 -6.35 -5.42 1.73
CA GLY A 9 -6.88 -5.50 3.09
C GLY A 9 -8.38 -5.27 3.11
N HIS A 10 -8.93 -5.02 4.30
CA HIS A 10 -10.34 -4.75 4.52
C HIS A 10 -10.55 -3.43 5.29
N GLY A 11 -11.81 -3.00 5.43
CA GLY A 11 -12.20 -1.86 6.27
C GLY A 11 -12.57 -0.60 5.49
N TRP A 12 -12.10 -0.42 4.26
CA TRP A 12 -12.68 0.56 3.33
C TRP A 12 -13.93 -0.02 2.64
N GLY A 13 -15.01 0.76 2.56
CA GLY A 13 -16.28 0.34 1.97
C GLY A 13 -16.33 0.40 0.43
N ASN A 14 -15.32 1.00 -0.19
CA ASN A 14 -15.28 1.31 -1.63
C ASN A 14 -14.01 0.83 -2.33
N ALA A 15 -13.07 0.21 -1.61
CA ALA A 15 -11.81 -0.28 -2.15
C ALA A 15 -11.34 -1.53 -1.40
N SER A 16 -10.79 -2.50 -2.14
CA SER A 16 -10.20 -3.72 -1.57
C SER A 16 -8.71 -3.56 -1.20
N GLY A 17 -8.16 -2.36 -1.36
CA GLY A 17 -6.72 -2.10 -1.22
C GLY A 17 -6.27 -0.81 -1.93
N HIS A 18 -4.96 -0.59 -1.93
CA HIS A 18 -4.27 0.55 -2.53
C HIS A 18 -3.18 0.10 -3.50
N VAL A 19 -2.93 0.89 -4.54
CA VAL A 19 -1.85 0.66 -5.50
C VAL A 19 -1.07 1.95 -5.71
N THR A 20 0.25 1.89 -5.53
CA THR A 20 1.12 3.07 -5.65
C THR A 20 2.55 2.65 -6.07
N LEU A 21 3.45 3.63 -6.17
CA LEU A 21 4.87 3.41 -6.37
C LEU A 21 5.59 3.39 -5.03
N TRP A 22 6.58 2.51 -4.89
CA TRP A 22 7.46 2.36 -3.72
C TRP A 22 8.91 2.56 -4.16
N ASN A 23 9.68 3.39 -3.43
CA ASN A 23 11.08 3.66 -3.77
C ASN A 23 12.11 2.89 -2.92
N GLY A 24 11.67 2.06 -1.99
CA GLY A 24 12.53 1.39 -0.99
C GLY A 24 12.36 1.90 0.43
N THR A 25 11.78 3.08 0.59
CA THR A 25 11.56 3.74 1.90
C THR A 25 10.17 4.36 2.03
N LEU A 26 9.68 4.99 0.96
CA LEU A 26 8.42 5.72 0.92
C LEU A 26 7.63 5.33 -0.34
N CYS A 27 6.33 5.62 -0.28
CA CYS A 27 5.47 5.60 -1.45
C CYS A 27 5.41 6.97 -2.12
N ALA A 28 4.97 7.02 -3.39
CA ALA A 28 4.76 8.29 -4.09
C ALA A 28 3.60 9.10 -3.49
N ASP A 29 2.66 8.42 -2.83
CA ASP A 29 1.60 8.97 -1.98
C ASP A 29 1.63 8.25 -0.61
N SER A 30 0.48 7.95 0.00
CA SER A 30 0.39 7.17 1.24
C SER A 30 0.56 5.67 0.95
N CYS A 31 1.35 4.98 1.77
CA CYS A 31 1.67 3.57 1.51
C CYS A 31 0.55 2.62 1.92
N HIS A 32 -0.23 3.00 2.93
CA HIS A 32 -1.26 2.16 3.55
C HIS A 32 -0.72 0.82 4.07
N LEU A 33 0.53 0.84 4.54
CA LEU A 33 1.15 -0.28 5.25
C LEU A 33 0.64 -0.32 6.70
N LEU A 34 1.04 -1.36 7.44
CA LEU A 34 0.64 -1.52 8.84
C LEU A 34 1.11 -0.31 9.68
N GLY A 35 0.16 0.34 10.35
CA GLY A 35 0.43 1.52 11.18
C GLY A 35 0.58 2.84 10.43
N ASP A 36 0.32 2.87 9.12
CA ASP A 36 0.25 4.11 8.36
C ASP A 36 -0.87 5.02 8.91
N PRO A 37 -0.58 6.29 9.26
CA PRO A 37 -1.56 7.21 9.83
C PRO A 37 -2.75 7.49 8.91
N ASP A 38 -2.59 7.29 7.59
CA ASP A 38 -3.63 7.59 6.60
C ASP A 38 -4.60 6.42 6.38
N ASN A 39 -4.42 5.29 7.05
CA ASN A 39 -5.28 4.11 6.89
C ASN A 39 -6.76 4.36 7.22
N GLY A 40 -7.04 5.23 8.20
CA GLY A 40 -8.39 5.39 8.73
C GLY A 40 -8.95 4.04 9.22
N SER A 41 -9.97 3.51 8.55
CA SER A 41 -10.54 2.18 8.86
C SER A 41 -9.86 1.01 8.15
N PHE A 42 -8.91 1.25 7.24
CA PHE A 42 -8.23 0.19 6.47
C PHE A 42 -7.26 -0.60 7.33
N VAL A 43 -7.34 -1.93 7.24
CA VAL A 43 -6.43 -2.86 7.89
C VAL A 43 -5.74 -3.67 6.78
N PRO A 44 -4.43 -3.43 6.53
CA PRO A 44 -3.69 -4.15 5.49
C PRO A 44 -3.40 -5.59 5.90
N GLU A 45 -3.51 -6.51 4.94
CA GLU A 45 -3.35 -7.97 5.16
C GLU A 45 -2.22 -8.56 4.31
N SER A 46 -2.04 -8.07 3.07
CA SER A 46 -1.02 -8.58 2.17
C SER A 46 -0.47 -7.48 1.26
N GLY A 47 0.81 -7.63 0.89
CA GLY A 47 1.51 -6.73 -0.03
C GLY A 47 2.19 -7.51 -1.15
N ALA A 48 2.17 -6.96 -2.36
CA ALA A 48 2.91 -7.48 -3.50
C ALA A 48 3.71 -6.35 -4.15
N LEU A 49 4.96 -6.62 -4.51
CA LEU A 49 5.87 -5.66 -5.14
C LEU A 49 6.34 -6.20 -6.49
N TRP A 50 6.09 -5.45 -7.55
CA TRP A 50 6.72 -5.66 -8.85
C TRP A 50 7.88 -4.70 -8.97
N VAL A 51 9.11 -5.23 -8.88
CA VAL A 51 10.33 -4.45 -8.97
C VAL A 51 10.44 -3.84 -10.37
N LEU A 52 10.65 -2.53 -10.41
CA LEU A 52 10.96 -1.80 -11.64
C LEU A 52 12.49 -1.61 -11.76
N PRO A 53 13.02 -1.58 -13.00
CA PRO A 53 14.45 -1.38 -13.26
C PRO A 53 14.97 -0.04 -12.72
#